data_AF-A0A4P9WT32-F1
#
_entry.id   AF-A0A4P9WT32-F1
#
_cell.length_a   1.000
_cell.length_b   1.000
_cell.length_c   1.000
_cell.angle_alpha   90.00
_cell.angle_beta   90.00
_cell.angle_gamma   90.00
#
_symmetry.space_group_name_H-M   'P 1'
#
loop_
_entity.id
_entity.type
_entity.pdbx_description
1 polymer ?
#
loop_
_entity_poly.entity_id
_entity_poly.type
_entity_poly.pdbx_seq_one_letter_code
_entity_poly.pdbx_strand_id
1 'polypeptide(L)'
;MGCTLPIEVFYAGTQDLTRANIEELSSIDGVKVFDLSQRINLNKSPSGGGATTPFTMFASSFQEVIFMDSDTLFLQDPETMFSMKRYVDTGAVYFMDRTMPGDSLMKYMREVSSTISDTAKTTGRAWTGKSFHEADSGVVLIDKRRHLHTLLMVCMMNSSPYRDEIYKHVHGDKETFWLANEVMRTP
;
A
#
# COMPACT_ATOMS: atom_id res chain seq x y z
N MET A 1 -12.39 -22.23 -6.62
CA MET A 1 -12.16 -20.82 -6.26
C MET A 1 -13.18 -20.02 -7.04
N GLY A 2 -14.04 -19.27 -6.34
CA GLY A 2 -15.25 -18.64 -6.87
C GLY A 2 -15.48 -17.28 -6.22
N CYS A 3 -14.41 -16.53 -6.02
CA CYS A 3 -14.46 -15.17 -5.51
C CYS A 3 -15.26 -14.31 -6.49
N THR A 4 -16.29 -13.63 -6.00
CA THR A 4 -17.16 -12.75 -6.80
C THR A 4 -16.91 -11.27 -6.50
N LEU A 5 -15.82 -10.95 -5.80
CA LEU A 5 -15.47 -9.57 -5.52
C LEU A 5 -15.18 -8.82 -6.82
N PRO A 6 -15.65 -7.58 -6.98
CA PRO A 6 -15.37 -6.77 -8.15
C PRO A 6 -13.88 -6.38 -8.19
N ILE A 7 -13.30 -6.34 -9.39
CA ILE A 7 -11.88 -6.04 -9.59
C ILE A 7 -11.73 -4.73 -10.37
N GLU A 8 -10.90 -3.82 -9.86
CA GLU A 8 -10.44 -2.64 -10.59
C GLU A 8 -8.94 -2.77 -10.85
N VAL A 9 -8.55 -2.81 -12.13
CA VAL A 9 -7.15 -2.79 -12.56
C VAL A 9 -6.79 -1.35 -12.94
N PHE A 10 -5.71 -0.83 -12.36
CA PHE A 10 -5.21 0.50 -12.64
C PHE A 10 -3.91 0.43 -13.42
N TYR A 11 -3.77 1.30 -14.42
CA TYR A 11 -2.53 1.52 -15.15
C TYR A 11 -2.19 3.02 -15.21
N ALA A 12 -0.93 3.36 -15.40
CA ALA A 12 -0.42 4.73 -15.37
C ALA A 12 -0.07 5.24 -16.78
N GLY A 13 -1.10 5.66 -17.53
CA GLY A 13 -0.93 6.24 -18.86
C GLY A 13 -0.57 5.21 -19.96
N THR A 14 -0.44 5.69 -21.19
CA THR A 14 -0.38 4.83 -22.39
C THR A 14 0.92 4.04 -22.57
N GLN A 15 1.94 4.30 -21.75
CA GLN A 15 3.19 3.54 -21.77
C GLN A 15 3.18 2.32 -20.83
N ASP A 16 2.22 2.26 -19.91
CA ASP A 16 2.13 1.19 -18.91
C ASP A 16 1.42 -0.05 -19.47
N LEU A 17 0.22 0.12 -20.01
CA LEU A 17 -0.52 -0.94 -20.71
C LEU A 17 -0.77 -0.59 -22.17
N THR A 18 -0.57 -1.58 -23.04
CA THR A 18 -0.96 -1.46 -24.45
C THR A 18 -2.48 -1.51 -24.59
N ARG A 19 -3.00 -0.93 -25.67
CA ARG A 19 -4.43 -1.00 -26.00
C ARG A 19 -4.95 -2.44 -26.06
N ALA A 20 -4.15 -3.36 -26.62
CA ALA A 20 -4.51 -4.78 -26.69
C ALA A 20 -4.67 -5.40 -25.29
N ASN A 21 -3.78 -5.09 -24.34
CA ASN A 21 -3.91 -5.59 -22.98
C ASN A 21 -5.08 -4.95 -22.22
N ILE A 22 -5.38 -3.68 -22.47
CA ILE A 22 -6.56 -3.03 -21.89
C ILE A 22 -7.84 -3.71 -22.39
N GLU A 23 -7.94 -3.99 -23.69
CA GLU A 23 -9.08 -4.68 -24.29
C GLU A 23 -9.21 -6.11 -23.75
N GLU A 24 -8.09 -6.84 -23.62
CA GLU A 24 -8.04 -8.19 -23.05
C GLU A 24 -8.50 -8.21 -21.59
N LEU A 25 -7.94 -7.35 -20.72
CA LEU A 25 -8.33 -7.25 -19.32
C LEU A 25 -9.78 -6.82 -19.15
N SER A 26 -10.25 -5.88 -19.97
CA SER A 26 -11.65 -5.41 -19.94
C SER A 26 -12.65 -6.46 -20.44
N SER A 27 -12.19 -7.52 -21.11
CA SER A 27 -13.04 -8.62 -21.57
C SER A 27 -13.33 -9.65 -20.47
N ILE A 28 -12.59 -9.60 -19.35
CA ILE A 28 -12.77 -10.50 -18.21
C ILE A 28 -13.99 -10.04 -17.40
N ASP A 29 -14.93 -10.94 -17.15
CA ASP A 29 -16.13 -10.64 -16.35
C ASP A 29 -15.76 -10.20 -14.93
N GLY A 30 -16.43 -9.16 -14.43
CA GLY A 30 -16.14 -8.57 -13.12
C GLY A 30 -14.90 -7.66 -13.04
N VAL A 31 -14.14 -7.49 -14.13
CA VAL A 31 -12.95 -6.63 -14.19
C VAL A 31 -13.26 -5.29 -14.86
N LYS A 32 -12.83 -4.19 -14.23
CA LYS A 32 -12.84 -2.84 -14.82
C LYS A 32 -11.42 -2.31 -14.89
N VAL A 33 -11.05 -1.70 -16.01
CA VAL A 33 -9.70 -1.17 -16.22
C VAL A 33 -9.76 0.36 -16.23
N PHE A 34 -8.85 1.01 -15.50
CA PHE A 34 -8.82 2.47 -15.35
C PHE A 34 -7.43 3.06 -15.54
N ASP A 35 -7.37 4.18 -16.23
CA ASP A 35 -6.18 5.02 -16.31
C ASP A 35 -6.08 5.87 -15.05
N LEU A 36 -5.09 5.59 -14.20
CA LEU A 36 -4.83 6.34 -12.98
C LEU A 36 -4.52 7.81 -13.27
N SER A 37 -3.89 8.11 -14.42
CA SER A 37 -3.52 9.48 -14.80
C SER A 37 -4.72 10.38 -15.07
N GLN A 38 -5.88 9.79 -15.35
CA GLN A 38 -7.14 10.52 -15.54
C GLN A 38 -7.86 10.81 -14.22
N ARG A 39 -7.48 10.14 -13.13
CA ARG A 39 -8.09 10.32 -11.80
C ARG A 39 -7.22 11.14 -10.86
N ILE A 40 -5.89 11.02 -11.00
CA ILE A 40 -4.92 11.65 -10.11
C ILE A 40 -3.85 12.32 -10.98
N ASN A 41 -3.44 13.53 -10.58
CA ASN A 41 -2.34 14.22 -11.24
C ASN A 41 -1.00 13.52 -10.93
N LEU A 42 -0.56 12.67 -11.84
CA LEU A 42 0.67 11.90 -11.70
C LEU A 42 1.95 12.72 -11.89
N ASN A 43 1.90 14.02 -12.17
CA ASN A 43 3.12 14.85 -12.31
C ASN A 43 3.97 14.88 -11.01
N LYS A 44 3.40 14.50 -9.87
CA LYS A 44 4.09 14.32 -8.58
C LYS A 44 4.20 12.85 -8.15
N SER A 45 3.64 11.93 -8.91
CA SER A 45 3.73 10.48 -8.75
C SER A 45 4.80 9.94 -9.71
N PRO A 46 5.45 8.79 -9.48
CA PRO A 46 6.40 8.29 -10.44
C PRO A 46 5.67 7.77 -11.68
N SER A 47 6.31 7.93 -12.84
CA SER A 47 5.98 7.20 -14.05
C SER A 47 6.49 5.75 -13.90
N GLY A 48 5.64 4.87 -13.36
CA GLY A 48 5.90 3.43 -13.20
C GLY A 48 6.51 3.02 -11.86
N GLY A 49 6.28 1.76 -11.47
CA GLY A 49 6.78 1.12 -10.24
C GLY A 49 5.86 1.26 -9.03
N GLY A 50 6.17 0.53 -7.94
CA GLY A 50 5.29 0.34 -6.76
C GLY A 50 4.86 1.60 -6.00
N ALA A 51 5.39 2.79 -6.30
CA ALA A 51 4.89 4.01 -5.64
C ALA A 51 3.49 4.45 -6.12
N THR A 52 2.93 3.85 -7.17
CA THR A 52 1.55 4.13 -7.61
C THR A 52 0.52 3.43 -6.73
N THR A 53 0.90 2.41 -5.96
CA THR A 53 0.03 1.57 -5.12
C THR A 53 -0.90 2.37 -4.20
N PRO A 54 -0.44 3.34 -3.40
CA PRO A 54 -1.34 4.13 -2.56
C PRO A 54 -2.37 4.94 -3.35
N PHE A 55 -1.98 5.40 -4.55
CA PHE A 55 -2.83 6.20 -5.42
C PHE A 55 -3.91 5.36 -6.10
N THR A 56 -3.61 4.12 -6.49
CA THR A 56 -4.62 3.18 -7.02
C THR A 56 -5.64 2.84 -5.94
N MET A 57 -5.16 2.57 -4.72
CA MET A 57 -6.02 2.36 -3.56
C MET A 57 -6.91 3.58 -3.32
N PHE A 58 -6.36 4.80 -3.31
CA PHE A 58 -7.15 6.02 -3.13
C PHE A 58 -8.17 6.23 -4.26
N ALA A 59 -7.75 6.08 -5.51
CA ALA A 59 -8.56 6.29 -6.71
C ALA A 59 -9.65 5.24 -6.91
N SER A 60 -9.57 4.07 -6.28
CA SER A 60 -10.55 3.01 -6.48
C SER A 60 -11.94 3.42 -5.98
N SER A 61 -12.99 2.86 -6.58
CA SER A 61 -14.37 3.18 -6.20
C SER A 61 -14.81 2.49 -4.90
N PHE A 62 -14.03 1.55 -4.39
CA PHE A 62 -14.37 0.73 -3.23
C PHE A 62 -14.12 1.46 -1.91
N GLN A 63 -15.00 1.21 -0.93
CA GLN A 63 -14.80 1.61 0.48
C GLN A 63 -13.79 0.70 1.16
N GLU A 64 -13.99 -0.61 1.05
CA GLU A 64 -13.09 -1.65 1.58
C GLU A 64 -12.26 -2.20 0.41
N VAL A 65 -10.94 -2.05 0.49
CA VAL A 65 -10.02 -2.39 -0.60
C VAL A 65 -9.11 -3.52 -0.17
N ILE A 66 -9.00 -4.55 -1.00
CA ILE A 66 -7.85 -5.45 -1.04
C ILE A 66 -6.99 -4.98 -2.22
N PHE A 67 -5.85 -4.38 -1.94
CA PHE A 67 -4.82 -4.13 -2.94
C PHE A 67 -3.98 -5.40 -3.11
N MET A 68 -3.57 -5.68 -4.35
CA MET A 68 -2.59 -6.70 -4.67
C MET A 68 -1.67 -6.23 -5.80
N ASP A 69 -0.39 -6.55 -5.70
CA ASP A 69 0.54 -6.41 -6.81
C ASP A 69 0.21 -7.40 -7.95
N SER A 70 0.65 -7.07 -9.16
CA SER A 70 0.37 -7.86 -10.37
C SER A 70 1.09 -9.22 -10.40
N ASP A 71 2.09 -9.42 -9.53
CA ASP A 71 2.84 -10.67 -9.36
C ASP A 71 2.42 -11.45 -8.10
N THR A 72 1.31 -11.04 -7.46
CA THR A 72 0.76 -11.73 -6.28
C THR A 72 -0.30 -12.75 -6.66
N LEU A 73 -0.29 -13.90 -5.97
CA LEU A 73 -1.26 -14.99 -6.15
C LEU A 73 -1.88 -15.40 -4.82
N PHE A 74 -3.21 -15.44 -4.75
CA PHE A 74 -3.93 -15.97 -3.58
C PHE A 74 -4.13 -17.49 -3.70
N LEU A 75 -3.78 -18.21 -2.63
CA LEU A 75 -4.00 -19.67 -2.52
C LEU A 75 -5.35 -20.04 -1.89
N GLN A 76 -6.09 -19.05 -1.42
CA GLN A 76 -7.42 -19.16 -0.82
C GLN A 76 -8.29 -18.00 -1.29
N ASP A 77 -9.59 -18.04 -1.00
CA ASP A 77 -10.47 -16.94 -1.35
C ASP A 77 -10.05 -15.63 -0.62
N PRO A 78 -9.71 -14.56 -1.35
CA PRO A 78 -9.28 -13.30 -0.73
C PRO A 78 -10.37 -12.63 0.11
N GLU A 79 -11.65 -12.94 -0.12
CA GLU A 79 -12.76 -12.39 0.69
C GLU A 79 -12.64 -12.78 2.18
N THR A 80 -12.01 -13.93 2.47
CA THR A 80 -11.76 -14.38 3.85
C THR A 80 -10.93 -13.39 4.66
N MET A 81 -10.15 -12.52 4.00
CA MET A 81 -9.34 -11.52 4.68
C MET A 81 -10.18 -10.44 5.39
N PHE A 82 -11.39 -10.15 4.91
CA PHE A 82 -12.33 -9.25 5.60
C PHE A 82 -12.83 -9.82 6.92
N SER A 83 -12.75 -11.14 7.11
CA SER A 83 -13.09 -11.82 8.36
C SER A 83 -11.91 -11.94 9.34
N MET A 84 -10.70 -11.51 8.95
CA MET A 84 -9.56 -11.54 9.85
C MET A 84 -9.83 -10.64 11.06
N LYS A 85 -9.63 -11.17 12.27
CA LYS A 85 -9.81 -10.41 13.52
C LYS A 85 -9.10 -9.05 13.48
N ARG A 86 -7.88 -9.02 12.92
CA ARG A 86 -7.12 -7.77 12.74
C ARG A 86 -7.88 -6.76 11.88
N TYR A 87 -8.39 -7.17 10.72
CA TYR A 87 -9.18 -6.29 9.85
C TYR A 87 -10.45 -5.80 10.53
N VAL A 88 -11.20 -6.69 11.18
CA VAL A 88 -12.44 -6.32 11.89
C VAL A 88 -12.15 -5.28 12.98
N ASP A 89 -11.10 -5.50 13.76
CA ASP A 89 -10.74 -4.63 14.88
C ASP A 89 -10.23 -3.26 14.42
N THR A 90 -9.36 -3.20 13.41
CA THR A 90 -8.64 -1.97 13.04
C THR A 90 -9.13 -1.33 11.74
N GLY A 91 -9.69 -2.12 10.81
CA GLY A 91 -10.03 -1.69 9.46
C GLY A 91 -8.82 -1.69 8.52
N ALA A 92 -7.67 -2.23 8.92
CA ALA A 92 -6.49 -2.33 8.07
C ALA A 92 -5.66 -3.58 8.36
N VAL A 93 -5.09 -4.18 7.33
CA VAL A 93 -4.12 -5.28 7.47
C VAL A 93 -2.90 -4.99 6.58
N TYR A 94 -1.74 -5.02 7.23
CA TYR A 94 -0.42 -4.97 6.60
C TYR A 94 0.31 -6.28 6.92
N PHE A 95 1.05 -6.78 5.94
CA PHE A 95 1.85 -7.99 6.10
C PHE A 95 3.29 -7.64 6.46
N MET A 96 3.96 -8.58 7.11
CA MET A 96 5.35 -8.42 7.51
C MET A 96 6.28 -8.75 6.33
N ASP A 97 7.27 -7.90 6.09
CA ASP A 97 8.33 -8.20 5.12
C ASP A 97 9.27 -9.31 5.65
N ARG A 98 10.15 -9.85 4.81
CA ARG A 98 11.22 -10.77 5.19
C ARG A 98 12.13 -10.16 6.26
N THR A 99 12.52 -10.98 7.24
CA THR A 99 13.49 -10.55 8.25
C THR A 99 14.89 -10.54 7.65
N MET A 100 15.44 -9.35 7.43
CA MET A 100 16.82 -9.14 7.02
C MET A 100 17.57 -8.23 8.00
N PRO A 101 18.84 -8.55 8.33
CA PRO A 101 19.64 -7.74 9.26
C PRO A 101 20.04 -6.39 8.66
N GLY A 102 20.02 -5.33 9.47
CA GLY A 102 20.40 -3.96 9.09
C GLY A 102 19.75 -2.91 9.99
N ASP A 103 20.10 -1.63 9.83
CA ASP A 103 19.62 -0.54 10.70
C ASP A 103 19.22 0.76 9.96
N SER A 104 19.16 0.77 8.63
CA SER A 104 18.94 1.98 7.82
C SER A 104 17.60 2.65 8.11
N LEU A 105 16.50 1.89 8.05
CA LEU A 105 15.15 2.37 8.38
C LEU A 105 15.08 2.92 9.80
N MET A 106 15.82 2.33 10.73
CA MET A 106 15.80 2.75 12.13
C MET A 106 16.49 4.06 12.41
N LYS A 107 17.58 4.33 11.71
CA LYS A 107 18.25 5.63 11.77
C LYS A 107 17.29 6.71 11.30
N TYR A 108 16.70 6.52 10.12
CA TYR A 108 15.70 7.43 9.57
C TYR A 108 14.51 7.63 10.50
N MET A 109 13.95 6.56 11.06
CA MET A 109 12.78 6.65 11.93
C MET A 109 13.02 7.44 13.22
N ARG A 110 14.22 7.33 13.79
CA ARG A 110 14.60 8.12 14.96
C ARG A 110 14.80 9.61 14.63
N GLU A 111 15.13 9.93 13.38
CA GLU A 111 15.24 11.31 12.90
C GLU A 111 13.86 11.93 12.61
N VAL A 112 12.93 11.16 12.04
CA VAL A 112 11.61 11.66 11.62
C VAL A 112 10.61 11.74 12.78
N SER A 113 10.69 10.84 13.76
CA SER A 113 9.79 10.85 14.91
C SER A 113 10.48 10.48 16.20
N SER A 114 10.48 11.42 17.15
CA SER A 114 10.88 11.17 18.54
C SER A 114 9.84 10.38 19.35
N THR A 115 8.64 10.20 18.79
CA THR A 115 7.50 9.55 19.47
C THR A 115 6.84 8.52 18.58
N ILE A 116 7.24 7.26 18.76
CA ILE A 116 6.57 6.10 18.18
C ILE A 116 5.66 5.42 19.21
N SER A 117 4.64 4.68 18.76
CA SER A 117 3.71 3.95 19.63
C SER A 117 4.43 2.89 20.47
N ASP A 118 3.87 2.54 21.63
CA ASP A 118 4.45 1.49 22.48
C ASP A 118 4.37 0.11 21.82
N THR A 119 3.37 -0.12 20.97
CA THR A 119 3.29 -1.29 20.10
C THR A 119 4.50 -1.36 19.20
N ALA A 120 4.80 -0.31 18.44
CA ALA A 120 5.97 -0.30 17.56
C ALA A 120 7.29 -0.46 18.34
N LYS A 121 7.41 0.16 19.54
CA LYS A 121 8.61 -0.03 20.39
C LYS A 121 8.83 -1.46 20.83
N THR A 122 7.75 -2.19 21.13
CA THR A 122 7.82 -3.52 21.75
C THR A 122 7.76 -4.65 20.73
N THR A 123 6.97 -4.50 19.68
CA THR A 123 6.73 -5.54 18.67
C THR A 123 7.34 -5.23 17.30
N GLY A 124 7.63 -3.96 17.00
CA GLY A 124 8.18 -3.56 15.70
C GLY A 124 9.59 -4.15 15.49
N ARG A 125 9.75 -4.91 14.40
CA ARG A 125 11.03 -5.54 14.04
C ARG A 125 12.07 -4.52 13.60
N ALA A 126 11.64 -3.49 12.87
CA ALA A 126 12.42 -2.29 12.62
C ALA A 126 12.88 -1.71 13.95
N TRP A 127 11.94 -1.32 14.82
CA TRP A 127 12.26 -0.63 16.07
C TRP A 127 13.18 -1.38 17.02
N THR A 128 12.99 -2.69 17.12
CA THR A 128 13.79 -3.58 17.97
C THR A 128 15.12 -4.02 17.33
N GLY A 129 15.44 -3.54 16.13
CA GLY A 129 16.67 -3.88 15.41
C GLY A 129 16.72 -5.31 14.89
N LYS A 130 15.58 -6.00 14.85
CA LYS A 130 15.47 -7.38 14.32
C LYS A 130 15.48 -7.41 12.80
N SER A 131 14.98 -6.36 12.15
CA SER A 131 15.05 -6.21 10.70
C SER A 131 15.17 -4.76 10.28
N PHE A 132 15.71 -4.48 9.11
CA PHE A 132 15.64 -3.14 8.51
C PHE A 132 14.37 -2.87 7.70
N HIS A 133 13.44 -3.83 7.63
CA HIS A 133 12.10 -3.66 7.07
C HIS A 133 11.03 -4.10 8.05
N GLU A 134 9.90 -3.39 8.07
CA GLU A 134 8.75 -3.78 8.89
C GLU A 134 7.67 -4.44 8.04
N ALA A 135 7.22 -3.75 7.00
CA ALA A 135 6.02 -4.10 6.26
C ALA A 135 6.28 -4.39 4.78
N ASP A 136 5.40 -5.22 4.22
CA ASP A 136 5.28 -5.51 2.80
C ASP A 136 4.03 -4.84 2.22
N SER A 137 4.11 -4.32 0.99
CA SER A 137 3.00 -3.68 0.28
C SER A 137 2.40 -4.51 -0.85
N GLY A 138 2.85 -5.75 -1.06
CA GLY A 138 2.34 -6.61 -2.13
C GLY A 138 0.87 -6.99 -1.95
N VAL A 139 0.39 -7.01 -0.69
CA VAL A 139 -1.04 -7.05 -0.36
C VAL A 139 -1.31 -6.07 0.77
N VAL A 140 -2.32 -5.20 0.58
CA VAL A 140 -2.76 -4.26 1.62
C VAL A 140 -4.28 -4.26 1.71
N LEU A 141 -4.81 -4.37 2.93
CA LEU A 141 -6.25 -4.22 3.17
C LEU A 141 -6.54 -2.94 3.91
N ILE A 142 -7.56 -2.21 3.47
CA ILE A 142 -7.97 -0.97 4.14
C ILE A 142 -9.47 -0.71 3.99
N ASP A 143 -10.13 -0.31 5.07
CA ASP A 143 -11.43 0.37 5.06
C ASP A 143 -11.17 1.88 4.97
N LYS A 144 -11.38 2.46 3.78
CA LYS A 144 -11.20 3.90 3.54
C LYS A 144 -12.06 4.75 4.45
N ARG A 145 -13.24 4.29 4.89
CA ARG A 145 -14.09 5.06 5.80
C ARG A 145 -13.39 5.28 7.15
N ARG A 146 -12.59 4.32 7.59
CA ARG A 146 -11.83 4.36 8.86
C ARG A 146 -10.45 4.98 8.71
N HIS A 147 -9.85 4.86 7.52
CA HIS A 147 -8.43 5.18 7.29
C HIS A 147 -8.20 6.22 6.18
N LEU A 148 -9.20 7.01 5.79
CA LEU A 148 -9.06 7.98 4.69
C LEU A 148 -7.88 8.94 4.91
N HIS A 149 -7.75 9.51 6.11
CA HIS A 149 -6.67 10.44 6.42
C HIS A 149 -5.30 9.75 6.42
N THR A 150 -5.23 8.52 6.89
CA THR A 150 -4.03 7.70 6.82
C THR A 150 -3.66 7.41 5.38
N LEU A 151 -4.60 6.97 4.54
CA LEU A 151 -4.36 6.73 3.12
C LEU A 151 -3.90 8.00 2.39
N LEU A 152 -4.48 9.17 2.71
CA LEU A 152 -4.01 10.45 2.17
C LEU A 152 -2.57 10.78 2.61
N MET A 153 -2.22 10.48 3.86
CA MET A 153 -0.84 10.60 4.34
C MET A 153 0.10 9.63 3.61
N VAL A 154 -0.31 8.39 3.37
CA VAL A 154 0.45 7.44 2.53
C VAL A 154 0.65 8.03 1.13
N CYS A 155 -0.40 8.54 0.46
CA CYS A 155 -0.27 9.20 -0.84
C CYS A 155 0.69 10.40 -0.80
N MET A 156 0.64 11.22 0.25
CA MET A 156 1.56 12.35 0.44
C MET A 156 3.00 11.88 0.58
N MET A 157 3.27 10.85 1.40
CA MET A 157 4.60 10.25 1.57
C MET A 157 5.14 9.68 0.25
N ASN A 158 4.27 9.19 -0.63
CA ASN A 158 4.62 8.64 -1.94
C ASN A 158 4.57 9.67 -3.09
N SER A 159 4.32 10.95 -2.78
CA SER A 159 4.38 12.06 -3.72
C SER A 159 5.68 12.85 -3.58
N SER A 160 6.20 13.37 -4.68
CA SER A 160 7.28 14.37 -4.64
C SER A 160 6.81 15.65 -3.93
N PRO A 161 7.64 16.27 -3.05
CA PRO A 161 9.06 15.97 -2.80
C PRO A 161 9.32 14.93 -1.70
N TYR A 162 8.30 14.53 -0.93
CA TYR A 162 8.49 13.68 0.26
C TYR A 162 9.02 12.29 -0.09
N ARG A 163 8.47 11.69 -1.14
CA ARG A 163 8.95 10.40 -1.67
C ARG A 163 10.45 10.43 -1.95
N ASP A 164 10.93 11.51 -2.56
CA ASP A 164 12.33 11.64 -2.99
C ASP A 164 13.28 11.66 -1.79
N GLU A 165 12.81 12.04 -0.60
CA GLU A 165 13.54 11.91 0.65
C GLU A 165 13.32 10.54 1.31
N ILE A 166 12.07 10.11 1.48
CA ILE A 166 11.71 8.86 2.17
C ILE A 166 12.40 7.65 1.50
N TYR A 167 12.39 7.60 0.17
CA TYR A 167 12.93 6.47 -0.61
C TYR A 167 14.46 6.38 -0.58
N LYS A 168 15.16 7.39 -0.03
CA LYS A 168 16.60 7.26 0.28
C LYS A 168 16.84 6.28 1.44
N HIS A 169 15.83 6.06 2.28
CA HIS A 169 15.94 5.31 3.52
C HIS A 169 15.14 3.99 3.50
N VAL A 170 14.18 3.86 2.59
CA VAL A 170 13.29 2.68 2.47
C VAL A 170 13.20 2.19 1.02
N HIS A 171 12.70 0.97 0.84
CA HIS A 171 12.49 0.41 -0.50
C HIS A 171 11.03 0.54 -0.93
N GLY A 172 10.76 1.52 -1.78
CA GLY A 172 9.41 1.74 -2.31
C GLY A 172 8.44 2.24 -1.25
N ASP A 173 7.17 1.94 -1.47
CA ASP A 173 6.04 2.45 -0.69
C ASP A 173 5.78 1.64 0.59
N LYS A 174 6.35 0.44 0.71
CA LYS A 174 5.99 -0.55 1.73
C LYS A 174 6.00 -0.02 3.17
N GLU A 175 7.02 0.78 3.54
CA GLU A 175 7.10 1.30 4.90
C GLU A 175 6.12 2.46 5.12
N THR A 176 5.73 3.17 4.07
CA THR A 176 4.89 4.38 4.19
C THR A 176 3.51 4.11 4.79
N PHE A 177 2.97 2.89 4.64
CA PHE A 177 1.67 2.51 5.19
C PHE A 177 1.65 2.52 6.73
N TRP A 178 2.55 1.78 7.37
CA TRP A 178 2.58 1.73 8.84
C TRP A 178 3.14 3.05 9.42
N LEU A 179 4.04 3.72 8.70
CA LEU A 179 4.52 5.05 9.08
C LEU A 179 3.39 6.09 9.11
N ALA A 180 2.52 6.10 8.10
CA ALA A 180 1.35 6.95 8.10
C ALA A 180 0.43 6.63 9.29
N ASN A 181 0.25 5.36 9.66
CA ASN A 181 -0.53 5.00 10.86
C ASN A 181 0.09 5.54 12.15
N GLU A 182 1.42 5.41 12.30
CA GLU A 182 2.14 5.95 13.46
C GLU A 182 2.01 7.47 13.57
N VAL A 183 2.09 8.19 12.45
CA VAL A 183 1.94 9.65 12.40
C VAL A 183 0.50 10.07 12.67
N MET A 184 -0.47 9.39 12.06
CA MET A 184 -1.90 9.72 12.16
C MET A 184 -2.57 9.18 13.43
N ARG A 185 -1.84 8.36 14.21
CA ARG A 185 -2.35 7.66 15.41
C ARG A 185 -3.60 6.83 15.12
N THR A 186 -3.61 6.16 13.97
CA THR A 186 -4.68 5.24 13.58
C THR A 186 -4.36 3.81 14.01
N PRO A 187 -5.37 3.01 14.43
CA PRO A 187 -5.19 1.64 14.90
C PRO A 187 -4.67 0.66 13.84
#